data_AF-A0A7Y5UMD4-F1
#
_entry.id   AF-A0A7Y5UMD4-F1
#
_cell.length_a   1.000
_cell.length_b   1.000
_cell.length_c   1.000
_cell.angle_alpha   90.00
_cell.angle_beta   90.00
_cell.angle_gamma   90.00
#
_symmetry.space_group_name_H-M   'P 1'
#
loop_
_entity.id
_entity.type
_entity.pdbx_description
1 polymer ?
#
loop_
_entity_poly.entity_id
_entity_poly.type
_entity_poly.pdbx_seq_one_letter_code
_entity_poly.pdbx_strand_id
1 'polypeptide(L)'
;MSLQNLLGIELPILQAPMAGVQDSALAIAVSNAGGLGALPCAMLDASAVRKQVEILRAGTSRPFNLNFFSHTPPVPDEDKARAWRALFAGYYAEFGLDAGAQPAGPARLPFDDAMADVVCELRPAVVSFHFGLPAPALLKRVRDAGARILASATTVDEARWLEARGVDAVIAQGLEAGGHRGMFLNEDIATQVGTFALVPQVVQALRVPVIAAGGVADAQGVRAVLELGAAGVQVGTAYLLCPEATTSAIHRAALKRESARVTALTNLFTGRPARGIVNRLMRELGPMNAQAPQFPLAAAAPAPLRARAESLGNGDFSPLWAGQNASGCREIGAGELTRTLAGPR
;
A
#
# COMPACT_ATOMS: atom_id res chain seq x y z
N MET A 1 4.81 -20.76 16.58
CA MET A 1 5.26 -19.46 17.13
C MET A 1 4.17 -18.44 16.84
N SER A 2 3.79 -17.58 17.78
CA SER A 2 2.80 -16.52 17.51
C SER A 2 3.38 -15.43 16.61
N LEU A 3 2.53 -14.66 15.92
CA LEU A 3 2.98 -13.53 15.09
C LEU A 3 3.73 -12.47 15.91
N GLN A 4 3.27 -12.23 17.14
CA GLN A 4 3.87 -11.34 18.11
C GLN A 4 5.33 -11.72 18.39
N ASN A 5 5.57 -13.01 18.69
CA ASN A 5 6.92 -13.52 18.94
C ASN A 5 7.80 -13.50 17.69
N LEU A 6 7.21 -13.76 16.51
CA LEU A 6 7.92 -13.72 15.24
C LEU A 6 8.45 -12.32 14.92
N LEU A 7 7.64 -11.28 15.20
CA LEU A 7 7.91 -9.90 14.81
C LEU A 7 8.44 -9.02 15.95
N GLY A 8 8.43 -9.52 17.19
CA GLY A 8 8.83 -8.75 18.37
C GLY A 8 7.84 -7.63 18.76
N ILE A 9 6.54 -7.84 18.53
CA ILE A 9 5.48 -6.84 18.79
C ILE A 9 4.53 -7.31 19.88
N GLU A 10 3.79 -6.40 20.51
CA GLU A 10 2.84 -6.72 21.59
C GLU A 10 1.43 -6.98 21.06
N LEU A 11 1.00 -6.22 20.05
CA LEU A 11 -0.33 -6.24 19.47
C LEU A 11 -0.25 -6.83 18.05
N PRO A 12 -1.20 -7.70 17.62
CA PRO A 12 -1.23 -8.26 16.28
C PRO A 12 -1.74 -7.25 15.22
N ILE A 13 -1.38 -5.98 15.39
CA ILE A 13 -1.79 -4.86 14.54
C ILE A 13 -0.57 -4.35 13.77
N LEU A 14 -0.62 -4.48 12.45
CA LEU A 14 0.36 -3.92 11.54
C LEU A 14 -0.24 -2.68 10.89
N GLN A 15 0.45 -1.56 10.97
CA GLN A 15 0.08 -0.38 10.21
C GLN A 15 0.57 -0.57 8.76
N ALA A 16 -0.34 -0.43 7.79
CA ALA A 16 -0.01 -0.70 6.38
C ALA A 16 1.01 0.32 5.83
N PRO A 17 2.01 -0.08 5.04
CA PRO A 17 2.89 0.86 4.36
C PRO A 17 2.15 1.59 3.22
N MET A 18 1.76 2.86 3.42
CA MET A 18 0.99 3.64 2.45
C MET A 18 1.83 4.75 1.79
N ALA A 19 2.44 4.43 0.64
CA ALA A 19 3.31 5.36 -0.09
C ALA A 19 2.60 6.68 -0.46
N GLY A 20 3.19 7.81 -0.07
CA GLY A 20 2.70 9.16 -0.37
C GLY A 20 1.70 9.74 0.63
N VAL A 21 1.33 9.00 1.69
CA VAL A 21 0.42 9.49 2.75
C VAL A 21 0.91 9.17 4.17
N GLN A 22 2.14 8.67 4.31
CA GLN A 22 2.80 8.51 5.60
C GLN A 22 4.33 8.56 5.48
N ASP A 23 4.97 8.71 6.63
CA ASP A 23 6.42 8.64 6.82
C ASP A 23 6.76 8.03 8.19
N SER A 24 7.95 8.34 8.73
CA SER A 24 8.41 7.86 10.03
C SER A 24 7.49 8.20 11.20
N ALA A 25 6.80 9.36 11.19
CA ALA A 25 6.00 9.80 12.34
C ALA A 25 4.87 8.81 12.66
N LEU A 26 4.15 8.36 11.62
CA LEU A 26 3.08 7.38 11.77
C LEU A 26 3.61 6.02 12.24
N ALA A 27 4.72 5.57 11.65
CA ALA A 27 5.34 4.30 12.02
C ALA A 27 5.82 4.31 13.49
N ILE A 28 6.47 5.40 13.94
CA ILE A 28 6.89 5.59 15.33
C ILE A 28 5.70 5.47 16.28
N ALA A 29 4.60 6.18 16.00
CA ALA A 29 3.43 6.18 16.88
C ALA A 29 2.80 4.78 17.04
N VAL A 30 2.75 4.00 15.96
CA VAL A 30 2.22 2.63 15.98
C VAL A 30 3.17 1.68 16.70
N SER A 31 4.47 1.71 16.39
CA SER A 31 5.48 0.88 17.06
C SER A 31 5.53 1.21 18.56
N ASN A 32 5.44 2.48 18.95
CA ASN A 32 5.36 2.92 20.34
C ASN A 32 4.02 2.57 21.03
N ALA A 33 2.99 2.19 20.28
CA ALA A 33 1.74 1.65 20.84
C ALA A 33 1.74 0.11 20.96
N GLY A 34 2.79 -0.57 20.50
CA GLY A 34 2.94 -2.03 20.60
C GLY A 34 2.52 -2.78 19.34
N GLY A 35 2.06 -2.09 18.28
CA GLY A 35 1.90 -2.68 16.95
C GLY A 35 3.20 -2.68 16.15
N LEU A 36 3.11 -2.98 14.85
CA LEU A 36 4.21 -2.82 13.90
C LEU A 36 3.97 -1.60 13.00
N GLY A 37 4.71 -0.51 13.22
CA GLY A 37 4.75 0.60 12.29
C GLY A 37 5.49 0.24 10.99
N ALA A 38 5.11 0.86 9.87
CA ALA A 38 5.74 0.60 8.58
C ALA A 38 6.16 1.89 7.84
N LEU A 39 7.31 1.85 7.18
CA LEU A 39 7.77 2.89 6.26
C LEU A 39 7.61 2.40 4.80
N PRO A 40 6.83 3.08 3.96
CA PRO A 40 6.74 2.77 2.53
C PRO A 40 7.95 3.36 1.78
N CYS A 41 8.84 2.50 1.29
CA CYS A 41 10.07 2.91 0.61
C CYS A 41 9.93 2.99 -0.91
N ALA A 42 8.81 2.56 -1.50
CA ALA A 42 8.62 2.47 -2.95
C ALA A 42 8.74 3.81 -3.72
N MET A 43 8.65 4.95 -3.03
CA MET A 43 8.79 6.31 -3.60
C MET A 43 10.01 7.06 -3.05
N LEU A 44 10.91 6.36 -2.35
CA LEU A 44 12.10 6.93 -1.71
C LEU A 44 13.35 6.41 -2.40
N ASP A 45 14.35 7.27 -2.57
CA ASP A 45 15.70 6.84 -2.91
C ASP A 45 16.45 6.33 -1.66
N ALA A 46 17.65 5.77 -1.89
CA ALA A 46 18.44 5.16 -0.84
C ALA A 46 18.87 6.16 0.26
N SER A 47 19.05 7.44 -0.07
CA SER A 47 19.39 8.48 0.92
C SER A 47 18.17 8.82 1.78
N ALA A 48 17.01 8.97 1.15
CA ALA A 48 15.76 9.23 1.83
C ALA A 48 15.35 8.08 2.76
N VAL A 49 15.55 6.82 2.36
CA VAL A 49 15.31 5.67 3.26
C VAL A 49 16.22 5.74 4.49
N ARG A 50 17.52 6.00 4.33
CA ARG A 50 18.45 6.15 5.47
C ARG A 50 18.00 7.24 6.42
N LYS A 51 17.65 8.42 5.90
CA LYS A 51 17.19 9.56 6.71
C LYS A 51 15.90 9.22 7.48
N GLN A 52 14.96 8.54 6.85
CA GLN A 52 13.74 8.11 7.55
C GLN A 52 14.05 7.07 8.63
N VAL A 53 14.96 6.12 8.38
CA VAL A 53 15.35 5.12 9.39
C VAL A 53 16.12 5.74 10.56
N GLU A 54 16.92 6.78 10.34
CA GLU A 54 17.53 7.56 11.41
C GLU A 54 16.45 8.19 12.32
N ILE A 55 15.43 8.82 11.74
CA ILE A 55 14.29 9.38 12.48
C ILE A 55 13.53 8.29 13.24
N LEU A 56 13.26 7.14 12.60
CA LEU A 56 12.62 5.99 13.24
C LEU A 56 13.38 5.52 14.48
N ARG A 57 14.69 5.34 14.36
CA ARG A 57 15.55 4.87 15.46
C ARG A 57 15.68 5.90 16.58
N ALA A 58 15.59 7.19 16.27
CA ALA A 58 15.53 8.24 17.28
C ALA A 58 14.17 8.28 18.00
N GLY A 59 13.08 7.92 17.31
CA GLY A 59 11.71 7.98 17.85
C GLY A 59 11.20 6.70 18.50
N THR A 60 11.79 5.54 18.21
CA THR A 60 11.38 4.26 18.80
C THR A 60 12.53 3.26 18.89
N SER A 61 12.52 2.46 19.96
CA SER A 61 13.34 1.26 20.11
C SER A 61 12.58 -0.03 19.73
N ARG A 62 11.30 0.08 19.36
CA ARG A 62 10.45 -1.05 18.98
C ARG A 62 10.62 -1.41 17.49
N PRO A 63 10.31 -2.65 17.08
CA PRO A 63 10.39 -3.06 15.68
C PRO A 63 9.55 -2.20 14.74
N PHE A 64 10.02 -2.05 13.51
CA PHE A 64 9.31 -1.43 12.39
C PHE A 64 9.59 -2.19 11.09
N ASN A 65 8.71 -2.00 10.11
CA ASN A 65 8.73 -2.64 8.80
C ASN A 65 9.20 -1.65 7.72
N LEU A 66 10.15 -2.06 6.87
CA LEU A 66 10.47 -1.35 5.62
C LEU A 66 9.80 -2.05 4.44
N ASN A 67 8.94 -1.32 3.73
CA ASN A 67 8.18 -1.87 2.61
C ASN A 67 8.72 -1.46 1.25
N PHE A 68 8.85 -2.42 0.35
CA PHE A 68 9.29 -2.20 -1.02
C PHE A 68 8.32 -2.81 -2.03
N PHE A 69 8.33 -2.28 -3.25
CA PHE A 69 7.68 -2.93 -4.38
C PHE A 69 8.64 -3.90 -5.06
N SER A 70 8.13 -4.99 -5.60
CA SER A 70 8.91 -6.00 -6.33
C SER A 70 8.32 -6.31 -7.71
N HIS A 71 7.69 -5.30 -8.32
CA HIS A 71 7.17 -5.41 -9.67
C HIS A 71 8.30 -5.49 -10.71
N THR A 72 8.02 -6.15 -11.83
CA THR A 72 8.89 -6.09 -13.00
C THR A 72 8.78 -4.70 -13.66
N PRO A 73 9.90 -3.99 -13.91
CA PRO A 73 9.88 -2.78 -14.72
C PRO A 73 9.24 -3.04 -16.09
N PRO A 74 8.27 -2.22 -16.53
CA PRO A 74 7.69 -2.37 -17.86
C PRO A 74 8.68 -1.89 -18.93
N VAL A 75 8.56 -2.42 -20.14
CA VAL A 75 9.21 -1.83 -21.32
C VAL A 75 8.38 -0.62 -21.77
N PRO A 76 8.97 0.58 -21.89
CA PRO A 76 8.25 1.75 -22.41
C PRO A 76 7.68 1.50 -23.80
N ASP A 77 6.43 1.92 -24.00
CA ASP A 77 5.72 1.87 -25.28
C ASP A 77 5.27 3.30 -25.61
N GLU A 78 5.96 3.94 -26.56
CA GLU A 78 5.71 5.32 -26.94
C GLU A 78 4.35 5.51 -27.64
N ASP A 79 3.85 4.49 -28.34
CA ASP A 79 2.57 4.56 -29.04
C ASP A 79 1.43 4.52 -28.03
N LYS A 80 1.53 3.60 -27.06
CA LYS A 80 0.61 3.52 -25.93
C LYS A 80 0.69 4.78 -25.07
N ALA A 81 1.89 5.33 -24.84
CA ALA A 81 2.06 6.57 -24.09
C ALA A 81 1.43 7.77 -24.81
N ARG A 82 1.57 7.89 -26.14
CA ARG A 82 0.90 8.93 -26.95
C ARG A 82 -0.62 8.78 -26.91
N ALA A 83 -1.14 7.57 -27.13
CA ALA A 83 -2.57 7.29 -27.08
C ALA A 83 -3.15 7.61 -25.70
N TRP A 84 -2.43 7.25 -24.63
CA TRP A 84 -2.81 7.57 -23.26
C TRP A 84 -2.88 9.08 -23.02
N ARG A 85 -1.86 9.85 -23.42
CA ARG A 85 -1.86 11.31 -23.28
C ARG A 85 -3.00 11.99 -24.04
N ALA A 86 -3.34 11.49 -25.23
CA ALA A 86 -4.45 12.02 -26.03
C ALA A 86 -5.80 12.00 -25.29
N LEU A 87 -6.04 11.01 -24.42
CA LEU A 87 -7.27 10.94 -23.61
C LEU A 87 -7.39 12.11 -22.61
N PHE A 88 -6.28 12.73 -22.22
CA PHE A 88 -6.27 13.83 -21.26
C PHE A 88 -6.32 15.21 -21.92
N ALA A 89 -6.25 15.31 -23.25
CA ALA A 89 -6.18 16.59 -23.95
C ALA A 89 -7.36 17.52 -23.61
N GLY A 90 -8.58 16.98 -23.50
CA GLY A 90 -9.77 17.75 -23.10
C GLY A 90 -9.66 18.32 -21.68
N TYR A 91 -9.16 17.52 -20.73
CA TYR A 91 -8.92 17.99 -19.36
C TYR A 91 -7.81 19.04 -19.32
N TYR A 92 -6.74 18.86 -20.09
CA TYR A 92 -5.65 19.83 -20.14
C TYR A 92 -6.16 21.18 -20.65
N ALA A 93 -6.98 21.18 -21.70
CA ALA A 93 -7.64 22.38 -22.21
C ALA A 93 -8.56 23.03 -21.15
N GLU A 94 -9.37 22.24 -20.44
CA GLU A 94 -10.25 22.73 -19.37
C GLU A 94 -9.47 23.45 -18.26
N PHE A 95 -8.30 22.92 -17.88
CA PHE A 95 -7.49 23.46 -16.79
C PHE A 95 -6.42 24.48 -17.25
N GLY A 96 -6.36 24.80 -18.54
CA GLY A 96 -5.38 25.72 -19.13
C GLY A 96 -3.94 25.20 -19.05
N LEU A 97 -3.76 23.88 -19.18
CA LEU A 97 -2.46 23.20 -19.14
C LEU A 97 -1.92 22.94 -20.55
N ASP A 98 -0.60 22.97 -20.69
CA ASP A 98 0.07 22.62 -21.95
C ASP A 98 0.02 21.10 -22.19
N ALA A 99 -0.70 20.70 -23.24
CA ALA A 99 -0.80 19.29 -23.69
C ALA A 99 0.50 18.76 -24.31
N GLY A 100 1.46 19.64 -24.67
CA GLY A 100 2.80 19.27 -25.13
C GLY A 100 3.77 18.94 -24.00
N ALA A 101 3.46 19.33 -22.76
CA ALA A 101 4.31 19.07 -21.62
C ALA A 101 4.43 17.56 -21.35
N GLN A 102 5.67 17.09 -21.15
CA GLN A 102 5.98 15.70 -20.81
C GLN A 102 6.54 15.63 -19.38
N PRO A 103 5.69 15.81 -18.36
CA PRO A 103 6.13 15.75 -16.98
C PRO A 103 6.58 14.32 -16.63
N ALA A 104 7.63 14.22 -15.83
CA ALA A 104 7.93 12.96 -15.17
C ALA A 104 6.81 12.65 -14.16
N GLY A 105 6.26 11.44 -14.20
CA GLY A 105 5.36 10.96 -13.16
C GLY A 105 6.13 10.69 -11.85
N PRO A 106 5.43 10.57 -10.72
CA PRO A 106 6.06 10.17 -9.46
C PRO A 106 6.78 8.82 -9.61
N ALA A 107 8.07 8.79 -9.31
CA ALA A 107 8.90 7.60 -9.40
C ALA A 107 8.40 6.51 -8.44
N ARG A 108 8.29 5.28 -8.97
CA ARG A 108 8.00 4.07 -8.20
C ARG A 108 8.97 3.01 -8.66
N LEU A 109 10.01 2.79 -7.88
CA LEU A 109 11.09 1.89 -8.24
C LEU A 109 10.87 0.53 -7.57
N PRO A 110 11.12 -0.58 -8.27
CA PRO A 110 11.19 -1.87 -7.63
C PRO A 110 12.46 -2.00 -6.78
N PHE A 111 12.46 -2.95 -5.87
CA PHE A 111 13.61 -3.29 -5.04
C PHE A 111 14.78 -3.75 -5.90
N ASP A 112 15.92 -3.06 -5.76
CA ASP A 112 17.14 -3.24 -6.54
C ASP A 112 18.37 -3.44 -5.64
N ASP A 113 19.57 -3.49 -6.23
CA ASP A 113 20.82 -3.67 -5.49
C ASP A 113 21.10 -2.52 -4.51
N ALA A 114 20.77 -1.28 -4.87
CA ALA A 114 20.97 -0.13 -3.99
C ALA A 114 20.08 -0.20 -2.75
N MET A 115 18.82 -0.63 -2.90
CA MET A 115 17.93 -0.85 -1.77
C MET A 115 18.32 -2.09 -0.96
N ALA A 116 18.88 -3.12 -1.59
CA ALA A 116 19.44 -4.25 -0.87
C ALA A 116 20.68 -3.86 -0.05
N ASP A 117 21.54 -2.95 -0.54
CA ASP A 117 22.65 -2.39 0.25
C ASP A 117 22.13 -1.67 1.49
N VAL A 118 21.10 -0.83 1.32
CA VAL A 118 20.44 -0.12 2.41
C VAL A 118 19.85 -1.10 3.44
N VAL A 119 19.19 -2.18 3.02
CA VAL A 119 18.67 -3.20 3.95
C VAL A 119 19.78 -3.92 4.68
N CYS A 120 20.89 -4.27 4.01
CA CYS A 120 22.05 -4.90 4.66
C CYS A 120 22.71 -3.98 5.69
N GLU A 121 22.83 -2.69 5.37
CA GLU A 121 23.38 -1.66 6.26
C GLU A 121 22.47 -1.44 7.48
N LEU A 122 21.16 -1.26 7.23
CA LEU A 122 20.22 -0.85 8.26
C LEU A 122 19.68 -2.04 9.07
N ARG A 123 19.67 -3.26 8.54
CA ARG A 123 19.19 -4.47 9.25
C ARG A 123 17.85 -4.26 9.98
N PRO A 124 16.78 -3.85 9.27
CA PRO A 124 15.46 -3.67 9.88
C PRO A 124 14.93 -5.01 10.43
N ALA A 125 14.08 -4.94 11.46
CA ALA A 125 13.44 -6.15 12.02
C ALA A 125 12.57 -6.86 10.97
N VAL A 126 11.89 -6.08 10.13
CA VAL A 126 10.94 -6.57 9.15
C VAL A 126 11.15 -5.87 7.80
N VAL A 127 11.13 -6.65 6.73
CA VAL A 127 11.01 -6.17 5.34
C VAL A 127 9.77 -6.78 4.73
N SER A 128 8.94 -5.95 4.11
CA SER A 128 7.75 -6.41 3.40
C SER A 128 7.80 -6.08 1.91
N PHE A 129 7.26 -6.97 1.09
CA PHE A 129 7.17 -6.79 -0.35
C PHE A 129 5.73 -6.74 -0.83
N HIS A 130 5.50 -5.89 -1.84
CA HIS A 130 4.25 -5.84 -2.58
C HIS A 130 4.53 -6.17 -4.05
N PHE A 131 3.58 -6.83 -4.72
CA PHE A 131 3.72 -7.35 -6.10
C PHE A 131 4.67 -8.55 -6.25
N GLY A 132 4.68 -9.44 -5.26
CA GLY A 132 5.52 -10.64 -5.27
C GLY A 132 6.80 -10.46 -4.45
N LEU A 133 7.91 -11.01 -4.94
CA LEU A 133 9.22 -10.97 -4.30
C LEU A 133 10.29 -10.52 -5.30
N PRO A 134 11.39 -9.89 -4.84
CA PRO A 134 12.50 -9.55 -5.72
C PRO A 134 13.23 -10.81 -6.21
N ALA A 135 14.21 -10.61 -7.10
CA ALA A 135 15.06 -11.70 -7.59
C ALA A 135 15.70 -12.50 -6.42
N PRO A 136 15.92 -13.83 -6.56
CA PRO A 136 16.41 -14.67 -5.47
C PRO A 136 17.68 -14.17 -4.78
N ALA A 137 18.62 -13.59 -5.53
CA ALA A 137 19.85 -13.01 -4.97
C ALA A 137 19.57 -11.83 -4.04
N LEU A 138 18.66 -10.93 -4.42
CA LEU A 138 18.25 -9.78 -3.60
C LEU A 138 17.47 -10.25 -2.37
N LEU A 139 16.56 -11.23 -2.54
CA LEU A 139 15.82 -11.81 -1.42
C LEU A 139 16.75 -12.47 -0.39
N LYS A 140 17.81 -13.15 -0.86
CA LYS A 140 18.83 -13.74 0.01
C LYS A 140 19.53 -12.67 0.84
N ARG A 141 19.91 -11.54 0.24
CA ARG A 141 20.56 -10.43 0.95
C ARG A 141 19.69 -9.88 2.09
N VAL A 142 18.38 -9.73 1.85
CA VAL A 142 17.42 -9.32 2.89
C VAL A 142 17.37 -10.33 4.04
N ARG A 143 17.38 -11.63 3.72
CA ARG A 143 17.41 -12.70 4.72
C ARG A 143 18.71 -12.71 5.52
N ASP A 144 19.85 -12.57 4.86
CA ASP A 144 21.18 -12.54 5.49
C ASP A 144 21.34 -11.31 6.42
N ALA A 145 20.64 -10.21 6.13
CA ALA A 145 20.57 -9.05 7.02
C ALA A 145 19.83 -9.35 8.35
N GLY A 146 19.08 -10.45 8.42
CA GLY A 146 18.35 -10.90 9.60
C GLY A 146 16.89 -10.42 9.67
N ALA A 147 16.37 -9.81 8.61
CA ALA A 147 14.99 -9.32 8.56
C ALA A 147 13.99 -10.48 8.42
N ARG A 148 12.84 -10.36 9.09
CA ARG A 148 11.66 -11.16 8.76
C ARG A 148 11.05 -10.65 7.46
N ILE A 149 10.71 -11.56 6.56
CA ILE A 149 10.21 -11.23 5.23
C ILE A 149 8.71 -11.48 5.16
N LEU A 150 7.96 -10.43 4.83
CA LEU A 150 6.52 -10.48 4.61
C LEU A 150 6.22 -10.17 3.15
N ALA A 151 5.15 -10.72 2.60
CA ALA A 151 4.71 -10.33 1.26
C ALA A 151 3.19 -10.47 1.09
N SER A 152 2.62 -9.62 0.23
CA SER A 152 1.19 -9.67 -0.06
C SER A 152 0.83 -10.75 -1.07
N ALA A 153 -0.24 -11.49 -0.78
CA ALA A 153 -0.93 -12.38 -1.71
C ALA A 153 -2.40 -12.01 -1.79
N THR A 154 -2.98 -12.19 -2.98
CA THR A 154 -4.39 -11.90 -3.28
C THR A 154 -5.20 -13.15 -3.64
N THR A 155 -4.50 -14.27 -3.82
CA THR A 155 -5.05 -15.60 -4.09
C THR A 155 -4.30 -16.66 -3.29
N VAL A 156 -4.87 -17.86 -3.18
CA VAL A 156 -4.20 -19.01 -2.53
C VAL A 156 -2.93 -19.41 -3.28
N ASP A 157 -2.93 -19.35 -4.61
CA ASP A 157 -1.77 -19.74 -5.42
C ASP A 157 -0.59 -18.77 -5.23
N GLU A 158 -0.87 -17.47 -5.14
CA GLU A 158 0.14 -16.48 -4.77
C GLU A 158 0.69 -16.74 -3.38
N ALA A 159 -0.18 -17.07 -2.43
CA ALA A 159 0.21 -17.35 -1.05
C ALA A 159 1.15 -18.57 -0.95
N ARG A 160 0.82 -19.67 -1.66
CA ARG A 160 1.67 -20.87 -1.77
C ARG A 160 2.99 -20.56 -2.45
N TRP A 161 2.97 -19.74 -3.50
CA TRP A 161 4.17 -19.32 -4.21
C TRP A 161 5.14 -18.55 -3.31
N LEU A 162 4.62 -17.69 -2.43
CA LEU A 162 5.40 -16.95 -1.43
C LEU A 162 6.00 -17.88 -0.36
N GLU A 163 5.18 -18.78 0.21
CA GLU A 163 5.65 -19.74 1.22
C GLU A 163 6.76 -20.65 0.67
N ALA A 164 6.60 -21.14 -0.57
CA ALA A 164 7.62 -21.95 -1.24
C ALA A 164 8.96 -21.21 -1.44
N ARG A 165 8.96 -19.86 -1.33
CA ARG A 165 10.16 -19.00 -1.41
C ARG A 165 10.62 -18.49 -0.04
N GLY A 166 10.03 -19.02 1.03
CA GLY A 166 10.50 -18.86 2.40
C GLY A 166 10.20 -17.50 3.01
N VAL A 167 9.08 -16.85 2.66
CA VAL A 167 8.60 -15.71 3.47
C VAL A 167 8.27 -16.18 4.89
N ASP A 168 8.44 -15.31 5.87
CA ASP A 168 8.16 -15.61 7.28
C ASP A 168 6.65 -15.46 7.61
N ALA A 169 5.92 -14.64 6.85
CA ALA A 169 4.45 -14.53 6.94
C ALA A 169 3.85 -13.98 5.63
N VAL A 170 2.58 -14.28 5.37
CA VAL A 170 1.84 -13.82 4.17
C VAL A 170 0.77 -12.81 4.57
N ILE A 171 0.73 -11.68 3.86
CA ILE A 171 -0.33 -10.67 3.98
C ILE A 171 -1.44 -11.03 2.98
N ALA A 172 -2.52 -11.64 3.45
CA ALA A 172 -3.70 -11.97 2.66
C ALA A 172 -4.53 -10.71 2.40
N GLN A 173 -4.31 -10.09 1.24
CA GLN A 173 -4.94 -8.82 0.86
C GLN A 173 -6.27 -9.08 0.13
N GLY A 174 -7.39 -8.95 0.84
CA GLY A 174 -8.72 -9.05 0.26
C GLY A 174 -9.05 -7.88 -0.67
N LEU A 175 -10.06 -8.07 -1.52
CA LEU A 175 -10.52 -7.10 -2.52
C LEU A 175 -10.98 -5.76 -1.90
N GLU A 176 -11.37 -5.75 -0.63
CA GLU A 176 -11.77 -4.61 0.19
C GLU A 176 -10.62 -3.62 0.44
N ALA A 177 -9.37 -4.05 0.30
CA ALA A 177 -8.19 -3.24 0.60
C ALA A 177 -8.08 -1.98 -0.27
N GLY A 178 -7.68 -0.86 0.35
CA GLY A 178 -7.34 0.38 -0.32
C GLY A 178 -5.98 0.33 -1.01
N GLY A 179 -5.76 1.22 -1.99
CA GLY A 179 -4.49 1.27 -2.73
C GLY A 179 -4.32 0.08 -3.68
N HIS A 180 -3.09 -0.16 -4.12
CA HIS A 180 -2.79 -1.16 -5.15
C HIS A 180 -3.19 -2.59 -4.76
N ARG A 181 -3.70 -3.34 -5.74
CA ARG A 181 -3.81 -4.80 -5.67
C ARG A 181 -2.43 -5.42 -5.78
N GLY A 182 -2.08 -6.23 -4.80
CA GLY A 182 -0.78 -6.90 -4.68
C GLY A 182 -0.58 -8.10 -5.60
N MET A 183 -1.54 -8.41 -6.47
CA MET A 183 -1.54 -9.59 -7.36
C MET A 183 -0.30 -9.62 -8.26
N PHE A 184 0.24 -10.79 -8.55
CA PHE A 184 1.49 -10.93 -9.33
C PHE A 184 1.61 -12.24 -10.13
N LEU A 185 0.79 -13.27 -9.88
CA LEU A 185 0.79 -14.48 -10.73
C LEU A 185 -0.18 -14.40 -11.89
N ASN A 186 -1.27 -13.65 -11.72
CA ASN A 186 -2.22 -13.33 -12.77
C ASN A 186 -2.62 -11.86 -12.68
N GLU A 187 -3.12 -11.31 -13.79
CA GLU A 187 -3.61 -9.93 -13.88
C GLU A 187 -5.13 -9.85 -13.97
N ASP A 188 -5.84 -10.99 -13.91
CA ASP A 188 -7.30 -11.02 -14.01
C ASP A 188 -7.94 -10.56 -12.69
N ILE A 189 -8.32 -9.29 -12.66
CA ILE A 189 -8.97 -8.64 -11.54
C ILE A 189 -10.27 -9.35 -11.12
N ALA A 190 -10.98 -9.99 -12.06
CA ALA A 190 -12.23 -10.67 -11.77
C ALA A 190 -12.04 -11.91 -10.88
N THR A 191 -10.81 -12.45 -10.82
CA THR A 191 -10.44 -13.61 -9.99
C THR A 191 -10.03 -13.25 -8.56
N GLN A 192 -10.00 -11.96 -8.22
CA GLN A 192 -9.57 -11.47 -6.92
C GLN A 192 -10.63 -11.76 -5.84
N VAL A 193 -10.17 -12.13 -4.63
CA VAL A 193 -11.04 -12.68 -3.57
C VAL A 193 -11.23 -11.65 -2.45
N GLY A 194 -12.45 -11.57 -1.88
CA GLY A 194 -12.74 -10.74 -0.70
C GLY A 194 -12.11 -11.31 0.58
N THR A 195 -11.81 -10.45 1.56
CA THR A 195 -11.12 -10.79 2.82
C THR A 195 -11.78 -11.98 3.52
N PHE A 196 -13.12 -11.99 3.61
CA PHE A 196 -13.87 -13.03 4.31
C PHE A 196 -13.62 -14.44 3.75
N ALA A 197 -13.47 -14.56 2.43
CA ALA A 197 -13.19 -15.83 1.78
C ALA A 197 -11.69 -16.10 1.65
N LEU A 198 -10.87 -15.07 1.39
CA LEU A 198 -9.43 -15.22 1.15
C LEU A 198 -8.69 -15.69 2.41
N VAL A 199 -8.94 -15.04 3.54
CA VAL A 199 -8.22 -15.30 4.80
C VAL A 199 -8.29 -16.77 5.22
N PRO A 200 -9.47 -17.40 5.41
CA PRO A 200 -9.53 -18.79 5.86
C PRO A 200 -8.94 -19.77 4.84
N GLN A 201 -9.10 -19.51 3.54
CA GLN A 201 -8.50 -20.35 2.50
C GLN A 201 -6.97 -20.32 2.52
N VAL A 202 -6.38 -19.14 2.70
CA VAL A 202 -4.91 -19.00 2.81
C VAL A 202 -4.41 -19.59 4.12
N VAL A 203 -5.13 -19.40 5.24
CA VAL A 203 -4.79 -20.04 6.53
C VAL A 203 -4.76 -21.56 6.42
N GLN A 204 -5.72 -22.16 5.73
CA GLN A 204 -5.75 -23.62 5.51
C GLN A 204 -4.64 -24.09 4.56
N ALA A 205 -4.21 -23.25 3.63
CA ALA A 205 -3.24 -23.62 2.61
C ALA A 205 -1.78 -23.49 3.07
N LEU A 206 -1.50 -22.69 4.08
CA LEU A 206 -0.14 -22.33 4.51
C LEU A 206 0.21 -22.88 5.90
N ARG A 207 1.52 -22.96 6.17
CA ARG A 207 2.10 -23.24 7.48
C ARG A 207 2.60 -21.96 8.16
N VAL A 208 3.03 -20.97 7.38
CA VAL A 208 3.45 -19.66 7.90
C VAL A 208 2.24 -18.83 8.38
N PRO A 209 2.43 -17.91 9.34
CA PRO A 209 1.36 -17.03 9.79
C PRO A 209 0.74 -16.20 8.65
N VAL A 210 -0.59 -16.04 8.70
CA VAL A 210 -1.36 -15.22 7.76
C VAL A 210 -1.79 -13.93 8.44
N ILE A 211 -1.55 -12.80 7.79
CA ILE A 211 -1.94 -11.47 8.21
C ILE A 211 -3.10 -11.01 7.32
N ALA A 212 -4.27 -10.77 7.88
CA ALA A 212 -5.42 -10.30 7.11
C ALA A 212 -5.24 -8.82 6.73
N ALA A 213 -5.58 -8.44 5.49
CA ALA A 213 -5.57 -7.05 5.06
C ALA A 213 -6.78 -6.74 4.16
N GLY A 214 -7.45 -5.62 4.44
CA GLY A 214 -8.59 -5.13 3.65
C GLY A 214 -9.92 -5.21 4.41
N GLY A 215 -10.64 -4.09 4.44
CA GLY A 215 -11.97 -3.98 5.06
C GLY A 215 -12.00 -3.85 6.59
N VAL A 216 -10.88 -4.12 7.27
CA VAL A 216 -10.79 -3.98 8.74
C VAL A 216 -10.59 -2.53 9.15
N ALA A 217 -11.52 -2.00 9.93
CA ALA A 217 -11.58 -0.58 10.30
C ALA A 217 -11.72 -0.33 11.81
N ASP A 218 -12.10 -1.34 12.60
CA ASP A 218 -12.33 -1.23 14.03
C ASP A 218 -11.99 -2.55 14.77
N ALA A 219 -12.14 -2.55 16.10
CA ALA A 219 -11.87 -3.73 16.92
C ALA A 219 -12.74 -4.95 16.57
N GLN A 220 -13.98 -4.75 16.10
CA GLN A 220 -14.84 -5.86 15.72
C GLN A 220 -14.32 -6.55 14.45
N GLY A 221 -13.90 -5.76 13.46
CA GLY A 221 -13.23 -6.25 12.27
C GLY A 221 -11.92 -6.98 12.59
N VAL A 222 -11.14 -6.48 13.56
CA VAL A 222 -9.94 -7.19 14.04
C VAL A 222 -10.31 -8.56 14.61
N ARG A 223 -11.28 -8.63 15.54
CA ARG A 223 -11.72 -9.93 16.09
C ARG A 223 -12.22 -10.88 15.01
N ALA A 224 -13.01 -10.39 14.07
CA ALA A 224 -13.57 -11.21 12.99
C ALA A 224 -12.48 -11.88 12.14
N VAL A 225 -11.42 -11.14 11.75
CA VAL A 225 -10.34 -11.76 10.97
C VAL A 225 -9.47 -12.71 11.79
N LEU A 226 -9.33 -12.47 13.10
CA LEU A 226 -8.68 -13.42 14.00
C LEU A 226 -9.50 -14.71 14.16
N GLU A 227 -10.83 -14.62 14.23
CA GLU A 227 -11.75 -15.77 14.22
C GLU A 227 -11.69 -16.56 12.90
N LEU A 228 -11.41 -15.90 11.77
CA LEU A 228 -11.11 -16.55 10.49
C LEU A 228 -9.73 -17.25 10.45
N GLY A 229 -8.96 -17.17 11.53
CA GLY A 229 -7.66 -17.83 11.68
C GLY A 229 -6.45 -16.97 11.32
N ALA A 230 -6.61 -15.68 11.02
CA ALA A 230 -5.48 -14.80 10.84
C ALA A 230 -4.66 -14.68 12.14
N ALA A 231 -3.33 -14.64 12.03
CA ALA A 231 -2.43 -14.42 13.16
C ALA A 231 -2.30 -12.94 13.54
N GLY A 232 -2.77 -12.05 12.66
CA GLY A 232 -2.86 -10.61 12.89
C GLY A 232 -3.49 -9.89 11.70
N VAL A 233 -3.50 -8.57 11.77
CA VAL A 233 -4.17 -7.72 10.78
C VAL A 233 -3.28 -6.57 10.34
N GLN A 234 -3.29 -6.27 9.05
CA GLN A 234 -2.69 -5.08 8.48
C GLN A 234 -3.79 -4.05 8.14
N VAL A 235 -3.74 -2.89 8.80
CA VAL A 235 -4.75 -1.83 8.69
C VAL A 235 -4.14 -0.60 8.02
N GLY A 236 -4.78 -0.14 6.94
CA GLY A 236 -4.35 1.05 6.18
C GLY A 236 -5.32 2.22 6.35
N THR A 237 -6.47 2.14 5.69
CA THR A 237 -7.45 3.24 5.58
C THR A 237 -7.80 3.92 6.90
N ALA A 238 -7.98 3.18 8.00
CA ALA A 238 -8.32 3.76 9.29
C ALA A 238 -7.28 4.77 9.81
N TYR A 239 -5.99 4.62 9.47
CA TYR A 239 -4.91 5.52 9.88
C TYR A 239 -4.84 6.82 9.06
N LEU A 240 -5.57 6.94 7.95
CA LEU A 240 -5.42 8.07 7.02
C LEU A 240 -5.83 9.43 7.61
N LEU A 241 -6.61 9.45 8.70
CA LEU A 241 -6.99 10.66 9.42
C LEU A 241 -6.15 10.93 10.68
N CYS A 242 -5.26 10.02 11.08
CA CYS A 242 -4.37 10.26 12.21
C CYS A 242 -3.46 11.48 11.95
N PRO A 243 -3.15 12.31 12.96
CA PRO A 243 -2.34 13.51 12.79
C PRO A 243 -0.91 13.21 12.33
N GLU A 244 -0.41 12.00 12.59
CA GLU A 244 0.91 11.54 12.14
C GLU A 244 0.95 11.14 10.65
N ALA A 245 -0.19 10.98 9.99
CA ALA A 245 -0.26 10.69 8.56
C ALA A 245 -0.10 11.95 7.70
N THR A 246 0.63 11.84 6.59
CA THR A 246 0.86 12.93 5.62
C THR A 246 -0.24 13.02 4.54
N THR A 247 -1.39 12.37 4.78
CA THR A 247 -2.59 12.47 3.93
C THR A 247 -2.96 13.93 3.67
N SER A 248 -3.07 14.32 2.40
CA SER A 248 -3.37 15.71 2.01
C SER A 248 -4.73 16.19 2.52
N ALA A 249 -4.90 17.51 2.68
CA ALA A 249 -6.16 18.10 3.12
C ALA A 249 -7.35 17.68 2.23
N ILE A 250 -7.14 17.59 0.92
CA ILE A 250 -8.16 17.15 -0.05
C ILE A 250 -8.54 15.70 0.18
N HIS A 251 -7.56 14.83 0.41
CA HIS A 251 -7.83 13.41 0.66
C HIS A 251 -8.49 13.20 2.03
N ARG A 252 -8.05 13.93 3.07
CA ARG A 252 -8.73 13.94 4.39
C ARG A 252 -10.18 14.41 4.28
N ALA A 253 -10.45 15.46 3.51
CA ALA A 253 -11.81 15.94 3.28
C ALA A 253 -12.65 14.90 2.52
N ALA A 254 -12.07 14.21 1.53
CA ALA A 254 -12.76 13.15 0.79
C ALA A 254 -13.13 11.96 1.68
N LEU A 255 -12.23 11.53 2.57
CA LEU A 255 -12.46 10.41 3.52
C LEU A 255 -13.60 10.68 4.50
N LYS A 256 -13.85 11.95 4.83
CA LYS A 256 -14.91 12.38 5.77
C LYS A 256 -16.28 12.54 5.12
N ARG A 257 -16.37 12.46 3.78
CA ARG A 257 -17.63 12.60 3.05
C ARG A 257 -18.34 11.25 2.94
N GLU A 258 -19.67 11.31 2.85
CA GLU A 258 -20.51 10.12 2.62
C GLU A 258 -20.10 9.38 1.32
N SER A 259 -19.57 10.10 0.32
CA SER A 259 -19.08 9.54 -0.94
C SER A 259 -17.88 8.61 -0.77
N ALA A 260 -17.16 8.66 0.36
CA ALA A 260 -16.05 7.75 0.66
C ALA A 260 -16.48 6.27 0.72
N ARG A 261 -17.78 5.98 0.89
CA ARG A 261 -18.34 4.63 0.83
C ARG A 261 -18.23 4.00 -0.57
N VAL A 262 -18.13 4.82 -1.62
CA VAL A 262 -18.08 4.35 -3.01
C VAL A 262 -16.64 4.37 -3.48
N THR A 263 -16.00 3.21 -3.43
CA THR A 263 -14.65 3.00 -3.97
C THR A 263 -14.67 2.02 -5.14
N ALA A 264 -13.75 2.20 -6.08
CA ALA A 264 -13.58 1.27 -7.20
C ALA A 264 -12.10 1.00 -7.45
N LEU A 265 -11.82 -0.16 -8.07
CA LEU A 265 -10.48 -0.45 -8.59
C LEU A 265 -10.25 0.35 -9.86
N THR A 266 -9.10 1.01 -9.93
CA THR A 266 -8.72 1.81 -11.08
C THR A 266 -7.24 1.68 -11.44
N ASN A 267 -6.94 1.68 -12.73
CA ASN A 267 -5.57 1.73 -13.25
C ASN A 267 -5.17 3.12 -13.78
N LEU A 268 -6.07 4.11 -13.77
CA LEU A 268 -5.84 5.42 -14.42
C LEU A 268 -4.67 6.21 -13.82
N PHE A 269 -4.43 6.08 -12.52
CA PHE A 269 -3.43 6.91 -11.84
C PHE A 269 -2.01 6.34 -11.91
N THR A 270 -1.86 5.06 -12.23
CA THR A 270 -0.57 4.38 -12.10
C THR A 270 -0.31 3.27 -13.10
N GLY A 271 -1.32 2.76 -13.80
CA GLY A 271 -1.19 1.64 -14.73
C GLY A 271 -1.46 0.26 -14.12
N ARG A 272 -1.66 0.19 -12.80
CA ARG A 272 -2.04 -1.05 -12.09
C ARG A 272 -3.31 -0.82 -11.27
N PRO A 273 -4.19 -1.83 -11.12
CA PRO A 273 -5.40 -1.71 -10.33
C PRO A 273 -5.11 -1.30 -8.88
N ALA A 274 -5.70 -0.19 -8.47
CA ALA A 274 -5.65 0.34 -7.12
C ALA A 274 -7.05 0.83 -6.69
N ARG A 275 -7.44 0.57 -5.46
CA ARG A 275 -8.73 0.99 -4.93
C ARG A 275 -8.68 2.41 -4.38
N GLY A 276 -9.57 3.27 -4.88
CA GLY A 276 -9.75 4.63 -4.39
C GLY A 276 -11.21 5.08 -4.41
N ILE A 277 -11.48 6.17 -3.71
CA ILE A 277 -12.77 6.87 -3.72
C ILE A 277 -13.04 7.33 -5.17
N VAL A 278 -14.24 7.01 -5.68
CA VAL A 278 -14.60 7.32 -7.08
C VAL A 278 -14.64 8.83 -7.29
N ASN A 279 -13.77 9.33 -8.15
CA ASN A 279 -13.70 10.74 -8.57
C ASN A 279 -14.09 10.93 -10.04
N ARG A 280 -14.02 12.17 -10.53
CA ARG A 280 -14.43 12.52 -11.90
C ARG A 280 -13.65 11.75 -12.95
N LEU A 281 -12.32 11.69 -12.84
CA LEU A 281 -11.48 10.97 -13.80
C LEU A 281 -11.91 9.51 -13.93
N MET A 282 -12.20 8.84 -12.81
CA MET A 282 -12.68 7.46 -12.80
C MET A 282 -14.08 7.28 -13.41
N ARG A 283 -14.98 8.27 -13.25
CA ARG A 283 -16.32 8.22 -13.85
C ARG A 283 -16.29 8.40 -15.36
N GLU A 284 -15.42 9.26 -15.84
CA GLU A 284 -15.41 9.68 -17.25
C GLU A 284 -14.52 8.80 -18.13
N LEU A 285 -13.33 8.40 -17.67
CA LEU A 285 -12.44 7.50 -18.44
C LEU A 285 -12.64 6.02 -18.14
N GLY A 286 -13.63 5.72 -17.28
CA GLY A 286 -13.88 4.39 -16.72
C GLY A 286 -12.89 4.06 -15.61
N PRO A 287 -13.31 3.40 -14.51
CA PRO A 287 -12.36 3.14 -13.43
C PRO A 287 -11.23 2.25 -13.94
N MET A 288 -11.51 1.30 -14.84
CA MET A 288 -10.51 0.52 -15.57
C MET A 288 -10.47 0.91 -17.04
N ASN A 289 -9.27 1.16 -17.58
CA ASN A 289 -9.07 1.51 -18.97
C ASN A 289 -7.89 0.74 -19.59
N ALA A 290 -8.13 0.00 -20.68
CA ALA A 290 -7.13 -0.83 -21.34
C ALA A 290 -5.99 -0.02 -22.00
N GLN A 291 -6.23 1.27 -22.30
CA GLN A 291 -5.23 2.16 -22.88
C GLN A 291 -4.20 2.65 -21.85
N ALA A 292 -4.44 2.48 -20.54
CA ALA A 292 -3.48 2.85 -19.51
C ALA A 292 -2.16 2.09 -19.71
N PRO A 293 -1.01 2.79 -19.82
CA PRO A 293 0.31 2.17 -19.86
C PRO A 293 0.56 1.28 -18.65
N GLN A 294 1.42 0.26 -18.81
CA GLN A 294 1.77 -0.62 -17.70
C GLN A 294 2.37 0.16 -16.53
N PHE A 295 2.13 -0.32 -15.33
CA PHE A 295 2.64 0.33 -14.12
C PHE A 295 4.16 0.39 -14.09
N PRO A 296 4.77 1.53 -13.70
CA PRO A 296 4.13 2.75 -13.17
C PRO A 296 3.86 3.86 -14.21
N LEU A 297 3.97 3.57 -15.51
CA LEU A 297 4.09 4.57 -16.59
C LEU A 297 2.83 5.42 -16.80
N ALA A 298 1.65 4.99 -16.37
CA ALA A 298 0.43 5.79 -16.55
C ALA A 298 0.40 7.07 -15.69
N ALA A 299 1.24 7.15 -14.65
CA ALA A 299 1.18 8.22 -13.64
C ALA A 299 1.56 9.61 -14.14
N ALA A 300 2.29 9.72 -15.26
CA ALA A 300 2.75 10.99 -15.81
C ALA A 300 1.59 11.86 -16.32
N ALA A 301 0.66 11.27 -17.07
CA ALA A 301 -0.43 12.01 -17.72
C ALA A 301 -1.41 12.70 -16.74
N PRO A 302 -1.88 12.07 -15.65
CA PRO A 302 -2.75 12.75 -14.69
C PRO A 302 -2.02 13.68 -13.72
N ALA A 303 -0.68 13.68 -13.65
CA ALA A 303 0.05 14.41 -12.61
C ALA A 303 -0.14 15.95 -12.64
N PRO A 304 -0.04 16.64 -13.79
CA PRO A 304 -0.32 18.09 -13.86
C PRO A 304 -1.78 18.43 -13.52
N LEU A 305 -2.71 17.61 -14.00
CA LEU A 305 -4.14 17.77 -13.70
C LEU A 305 -4.41 17.63 -12.21
N ARG A 306 -3.79 16.63 -11.57
CA ARG A 306 -3.84 16.47 -10.12
C ARG A 306 -3.33 17.72 -9.43
N ALA A 307 -2.12 18.18 -9.75
CA ALA A 307 -1.53 19.36 -9.12
C ALA A 307 -2.41 20.60 -9.29
N ARG A 308 -2.94 20.82 -10.49
CA ARG A 308 -3.81 21.96 -10.80
C ARG A 308 -5.16 21.86 -10.09
N ALA A 309 -5.85 20.73 -10.18
CA ALA A 309 -7.13 20.52 -9.51
C ALA A 309 -6.99 20.64 -7.99
N GLU A 310 -5.92 20.08 -7.41
CA GLU A 310 -5.65 20.19 -5.98
C GLU A 310 -5.37 21.64 -5.55
N SER A 311 -4.69 22.45 -6.37
CA SER A 311 -4.51 23.90 -6.10
C SER A 311 -5.83 24.68 -6.04
N LEU A 312 -6.90 24.13 -6.63
CA LEU A 312 -8.26 24.68 -6.63
C LEU A 312 -9.16 24.00 -5.60
N GLY A 313 -8.61 23.18 -4.70
CA GLY A 313 -9.37 22.47 -3.67
C GLY A 313 -10.19 21.28 -4.21
N ASN A 314 -9.88 20.79 -5.40
CA ASN A 314 -10.61 19.71 -6.07
C ASN A 314 -9.79 18.40 -6.15
N GLY A 315 -10.39 17.28 -5.76
CA GLY A 315 -9.79 15.94 -5.81
C GLY A 315 -10.12 15.11 -7.06
N ASP A 316 -10.70 15.73 -8.09
CA ASP A 316 -11.23 15.06 -9.29
C ASP A 316 -10.21 14.25 -10.10
N PHE A 317 -8.92 14.56 -9.95
CA PHE A 317 -7.79 13.87 -10.59
C PHE A 317 -6.79 13.31 -9.57
N SER A 318 -7.18 13.25 -8.30
CA SER A 318 -6.33 12.77 -7.21
C SER A 318 -6.46 11.25 -7.00
N PRO A 319 -5.36 10.52 -6.75
CA PRO A 319 -5.42 9.13 -6.30
C PRO A 319 -5.87 9.07 -4.83
N LEU A 320 -7.19 9.08 -4.60
CA LEU A 320 -7.82 9.07 -3.28
C LEU A 320 -7.93 7.65 -2.73
N TRP A 321 -6.79 7.02 -2.42
CA TRP A 321 -6.73 5.62 -1.97
C TRP A 321 -7.45 5.38 -0.65
N ALA A 322 -8.47 4.52 -0.70
CA ALA A 322 -9.26 4.11 0.45
C ALA A 322 -9.82 2.70 0.21
N GLY A 323 -9.93 1.90 1.27
CA GLY A 323 -10.60 0.61 1.22
C GLY A 323 -12.12 0.75 1.12
N GLN A 324 -12.83 -0.36 1.05
CA GLN A 324 -14.30 -0.37 1.05
C GLN A 324 -14.92 0.03 2.39
N ASN A 325 -14.13 0.07 3.46
CA ASN A 325 -14.58 0.50 4.78
C ASN A 325 -13.72 1.66 5.30
N ALA A 326 -14.25 2.88 5.18
CA ALA A 326 -13.64 4.10 5.69
C ALA A 326 -14.23 4.55 7.03
N SER A 327 -15.17 3.81 7.62
CA SER A 327 -15.86 4.22 8.86
C SER A 327 -14.94 4.29 10.08
N GLY A 328 -13.83 3.56 10.05
CA GLY A 328 -12.80 3.55 11.10
C GLY A 328 -11.83 4.73 11.05
N CYS A 329 -11.91 5.59 10.04
CA CYS A 329 -11.08 6.78 9.94
C CYS A 329 -11.43 7.76 11.07
N ARG A 330 -10.47 8.07 11.94
CA ARG A 330 -10.66 8.99 13.08
C ARG A 330 -9.51 9.99 13.17
N GLU A 331 -9.82 11.25 13.51
CA GLU A 331 -8.84 12.31 13.75
C GLU A 331 -8.29 12.21 15.19
N ILE A 332 -7.65 11.08 15.51
CA ILE A 332 -7.00 10.78 16.79
C ILE A 332 -5.56 10.30 16.58
N GLY A 333 -4.71 10.35 17.61
CA GLY A 333 -3.33 9.88 17.52
C GLY A 333 -3.23 8.42 17.09
N ALA A 334 -2.30 8.08 16.21
CA ALA A 334 -2.16 6.75 15.65
C ALA A 334 -1.88 5.68 16.72
N GLY A 335 -1.19 6.03 17.80
CA GLY A 335 -0.99 5.11 18.93
C GLY A 335 -2.28 4.80 19.69
N GLU A 336 -3.18 5.77 19.83
CA GLU A 336 -4.52 5.58 20.41
C GLU A 336 -5.39 4.73 19.49
N LEU A 337 -5.37 5.00 18.17
CA LEU A 337 -6.08 4.20 17.19
C LEU A 337 -5.60 2.74 17.21
N THR A 338 -4.29 2.51 17.29
CA THR A 338 -3.69 1.17 17.36
C THR A 338 -4.21 0.37 18.56
N ARG A 339 -4.25 0.98 19.76
CA ARG A 339 -4.81 0.34 20.96
C ARG A 339 -6.32 0.12 20.83
N THR A 340 -7.04 1.07 20.24
CA THR A 340 -8.48 0.94 19.96
C THR A 340 -8.76 -0.25 19.05
N LEU A 341 -7.99 -0.41 17.97
CA LEU A 341 -8.11 -1.52 17.02
C LEU A 341 -7.84 -2.88 17.68
N ALA A 342 -6.85 -2.95 18.57
CA ALA A 342 -6.55 -4.19 19.29
C ALA A 342 -7.68 -4.63 20.24
N GLY A 343 -8.54 -3.70 20.67
CA GLY A 343 -9.59 -3.96 21.64
C GLY A 343 -9.07 -4.12 23.08
N PRO A 344 -9.97 -4.32 24.06
CA PRO A 344 -9.57 -4.66 25.43
C PRO A 344 -8.80 -5.98 25.46
N ARG A 345 -7.75 -6.03 26.27
CA ARG A 345 -6.99 -7.26 26.56
C ARG A 345 -7.78 -8.21 27.44
#